data_AF-A0A956BVL0-F1
#
_entry.id   AF-A0A956BVL0-F1
#
_cell.length_a   1.000
_cell.length_b   1.000
_cell.length_c   1.000
_cell.angle_alpha   90.00
_cell.angle_beta   90.00
_cell.angle_gamma   90.00
#
_symmetry.space_group_name_H-M   'P 1'
#
loop_
_entity.id
_entity.type
_entity.pdbx_description
1 polymer ?
#
loop_
_entity_poly.entity_id
_entity_poly.type
_entity_poly.pdbx_seq_one_letter_code
_entity_poly.pdbx_strand_id
1 'polypeptide(L)'
;MLVAAHVFEILVMLLSGAALARLVRREPLPWALFGAGMLAFVFAEVAQMGASNLLASLQAEQLVPVPTREGARRVSFILIGVFTGLTLEPLRWFVLSRYTPGYRSQRAALLVGAGAGAMEGILMGAVVLIMLVLALVFHGETLDSLTAAGLSGRAAIKVGLRVVAWWDSSPLGAILAAAEALVRLAFQVGCTCVVMVGVRRRAPGWLLLAVLTDAAYEVANAWASDPSSGLGDWAAFGVVATGLPLAFGMIALGRTMAQQDGALEHPAPLAGDAGAPAA
;
A
#
# COMPACT_ATOMS: atom_id res chain seq x y z
N MET A 1 -14.12 3.38 -24.04
CA MET A 1 -13.23 4.26 -23.25
C MET A 1 -12.94 3.70 -21.86
N LEU A 2 -13.94 3.16 -21.16
CA LEU A 2 -13.79 2.57 -19.81
C LEU A 2 -12.68 1.51 -19.69
N VAL A 3 -12.67 0.50 -20.58
CA VAL A 3 -11.63 -0.55 -20.61
C VAL A 3 -10.22 0.06 -20.70
N ALA A 4 -10.01 1.04 -21.57
CA ALA A 4 -8.72 1.69 -21.73
C ALA A 4 -8.28 2.45 -20.47
N ALA A 5 -9.24 3.06 -19.75
CA ALA A 5 -8.95 3.75 -18.50
C ALA A 5 -8.50 2.77 -17.40
N HIS A 6 -9.15 1.61 -17.27
CA HIS A 6 -8.71 0.57 -16.32
C HIS A 6 -7.40 -0.11 -16.73
N VAL A 7 -7.14 -0.29 -18.04
CA VAL A 7 -5.82 -0.75 -18.50
C VAL A 7 -4.73 0.24 -18.11
N PHE A 8 -4.98 1.55 -18.27
CA PHE A 8 -4.06 2.59 -17.83
C PHE A 8 -3.84 2.54 -16.31
N GLU A 9 -4.91 2.45 -15.52
CA GLU A 9 -4.85 2.30 -14.06
C GLU A 9 -3.98 1.12 -13.63
N ILE A 10 -4.22 -0.06 -14.19
CA ILE A 10 -3.43 -1.28 -13.90
C ILE A 10 -1.95 -1.06 -14.26
N LEU A 11 -1.66 -0.46 -15.43
CA LEU A 11 -0.28 -0.18 -15.84
C LEU A 11 0.42 0.76 -14.86
N VAL A 12 -0.26 1.81 -14.38
CA VAL A 12 0.29 2.73 -13.37
C VAL A 12 0.57 1.98 -12.07
N MET A 13 -0.39 1.19 -11.59
CA MET A 13 -0.27 0.40 -10.36
C MET A 13 0.89 -0.63 -10.42
N LEU A 14 1.09 -1.29 -11.56
CA LEU A 14 2.13 -2.30 -11.73
C LEU A 14 3.54 -1.71 -11.95
N LEU A 15 3.64 -0.57 -12.65
CA LEU A 15 4.94 -0.09 -13.17
C LEU A 15 5.53 1.07 -12.36
N SER A 16 4.71 1.86 -11.66
CA SER A 16 5.15 3.09 -10.99
C SER A 16 6.26 2.86 -9.96
N GLY A 17 6.10 1.87 -9.08
CA GLY A 17 7.11 1.56 -8.06
C GLY A 17 8.43 1.05 -8.65
N ALA A 18 8.37 0.23 -9.71
CA ALA A 18 9.57 -0.23 -10.43
C ALA A 18 10.26 0.92 -11.20
N ALA A 19 9.50 1.85 -11.76
CA ALA A 19 10.03 3.05 -12.40
C ALA A 19 10.74 3.95 -11.39
N LEU A 20 10.12 4.18 -10.22
CA LEU A 20 10.73 4.92 -9.12
C LEU A 20 12.02 4.24 -8.61
N ALA A 21 11.99 2.92 -8.42
CA ALA A 21 13.16 2.17 -8.00
C ALA A 21 14.34 2.30 -8.97
N ARG A 22 14.08 2.27 -10.29
CA ARG A 22 15.12 2.53 -11.30
C ARG A 22 15.68 3.96 -11.22
N LEU A 23 14.82 4.95 -10.96
CA LEU A 23 15.25 6.34 -10.82
C LEU A 23 16.12 6.56 -9.58
N VAL A 24 15.78 5.92 -8.46
CA VAL A 24 16.51 6.01 -7.19
C VAL A 24 17.83 5.22 -7.23
N ARG A 25 17.89 4.09 -7.93
CA ARG A 25 19.07 3.20 -8.05
C ARG A 25 20.12 3.67 -9.06
N ARG A 26 20.27 4.98 -9.31
CA ARG A 26 21.31 5.49 -10.22
C ARG A 26 22.75 5.16 -9.77
N GLU A 27 22.92 4.69 -8.53
CA GLU A 27 24.14 4.14 -7.93
C GLU A 27 23.92 2.70 -7.42
N PRO A 28 24.97 1.92 -7.05
CA PRO A 28 24.89 0.45 -6.91
C PRO A 28 24.18 -0.04 -5.63
N LEU A 29 22.98 0.47 -5.35
CA LEU A 29 22.10 -0.12 -4.34
C LEU A 29 21.55 -1.46 -4.84
N PRO A 30 21.56 -2.53 -4.02
CA PRO A 30 21.07 -3.82 -4.43
C PRO A 30 19.54 -3.81 -4.58
N TRP A 31 19.02 -4.48 -5.61
CA TRP A 31 17.57 -4.72 -5.79
C TRP A 31 16.93 -5.42 -4.58
N ALA A 32 17.73 -6.13 -3.78
CA ALA A 32 17.29 -6.75 -2.54
C ALA A 32 16.62 -5.75 -1.57
N LEU A 33 17.00 -4.46 -1.58
CA LEU A 33 16.33 -3.43 -0.76
C LEU A 33 14.90 -3.18 -1.22
N PHE A 34 14.68 -3.10 -2.53
CA PHE A 34 13.33 -2.99 -3.12
C PHE A 34 12.50 -4.23 -2.78
N GLY A 35 13.08 -5.43 -2.98
CA GLY A 35 12.42 -6.69 -2.61
C GLY A 35 12.10 -6.80 -1.12
N ALA A 36 12.97 -6.29 -0.25
CA ALA A 36 12.72 -6.25 1.19
C ALA A 36 11.51 -5.38 1.55
N GLY A 37 11.34 -4.25 0.86
CA GLY A 37 10.13 -3.42 0.97
C GLY A 37 8.87 -4.15 0.51
N MET A 38 8.94 -4.85 -0.63
CA MET A 38 7.81 -5.64 -1.13
C MET A 38 7.42 -6.74 -0.13
N LEU A 39 8.39 -7.51 0.37
CA LEU A 39 8.14 -8.58 1.33
C LEU A 39 7.58 -8.04 2.64
N ALA A 40 8.09 -6.91 3.13
CA ALA A 40 7.54 -6.25 4.32
C ALA A 40 6.05 -5.93 4.12
N PHE A 41 5.66 -5.42 2.96
CA PHE A 41 4.26 -5.16 2.65
C PHE A 41 3.42 -6.44 2.63
N VAL A 42 3.85 -7.50 1.91
CA VAL A 42 3.12 -8.77 1.85
C VAL A 42 2.87 -9.37 3.24
N PHE A 43 3.90 -9.41 4.08
CA PHE A 43 3.75 -9.97 5.43
C PHE A 43 2.88 -9.08 6.33
N ALA A 44 2.88 -7.76 6.13
CA ALA A 44 1.97 -6.85 6.83
C ALA A 44 0.52 -7.12 6.43
N GLU A 45 0.24 -7.27 5.14
CA GLU A 45 -1.10 -7.64 4.63
C GLU A 45 -1.60 -8.97 5.20
N VAL A 46 -0.72 -9.99 5.25
CA VAL A 46 -1.06 -11.29 5.87
C VAL A 46 -1.38 -11.12 7.35
N ALA A 47 -0.59 -10.32 8.09
CA ALA A 47 -0.84 -10.03 9.49
C ALA A 47 -2.16 -9.26 9.70
N GLN A 48 -2.47 -8.31 8.82
CA GLN A 48 -3.72 -7.55 8.83
C GLN A 48 -4.93 -8.44 8.56
N MET A 49 -4.88 -9.32 7.57
CA MET A 49 -5.92 -10.32 7.33
C MET A 49 -6.11 -11.25 8.54
N GLY A 50 -5.02 -11.68 9.17
CA GLY A 50 -5.04 -12.45 10.41
C GLY A 50 -5.74 -11.71 11.55
N ALA A 51 -5.41 -10.44 11.76
CA ALA A 51 -6.04 -9.59 12.78
C ALA A 51 -7.54 -9.37 12.52
N SER A 52 -7.92 -9.13 11.27
CA SER A 52 -9.34 -9.00 10.88
C SER A 52 -10.12 -10.30 11.11
N ASN A 53 -9.55 -11.46 10.77
CA ASN A 53 -10.19 -12.76 10.99
C ASN A 53 -10.34 -13.09 12.48
N LEU A 54 -9.31 -12.79 13.28
CA LEU A 54 -9.36 -12.95 14.74
C LEU A 54 -10.45 -12.07 15.36
N LEU A 55 -10.55 -10.80 14.94
CA LEU A 55 -11.61 -9.93 15.45
C LEU A 55 -12.99 -10.44 15.07
N ALA A 56 -13.15 -10.94 13.84
CA ALA A 56 -14.41 -11.54 13.39
C ALA A 56 -14.77 -12.79 14.20
N SER A 57 -13.80 -13.64 14.56
CA SER A 57 -14.06 -14.82 15.40
C SER A 57 -14.45 -14.42 16.82
N LEU A 58 -13.77 -13.42 17.42
CA LEU A 58 -14.12 -12.90 18.74
C LEU A 58 -15.52 -12.27 18.79
N GLN A 59 -15.95 -11.62 17.70
CA GLN A 59 -17.31 -11.11 17.55
C GLN A 59 -18.34 -12.23 17.39
N ALA A 60 -18.01 -13.29 16.65
CA ALA A 60 -18.88 -14.45 16.50
C ALA A 60 -19.08 -15.21 17.82
N GLU A 61 -18.05 -15.26 18.65
CA GLU A 61 -18.09 -15.83 20.01
C GLU A 61 -18.68 -14.87 21.06
N GLN A 62 -19.11 -13.66 20.66
CA GLN A 62 -19.64 -12.62 21.54
C GLN A 62 -18.68 -12.16 22.65
N LEU A 63 -17.38 -12.42 22.50
CA LEU A 63 -16.33 -11.94 23.42
C LEU A 63 -16.04 -10.44 23.25
N VAL A 64 -16.31 -9.91 22.05
CA VAL A 64 -16.23 -8.49 21.73
C VAL A 64 -17.59 -8.02 21.22
N PRO A 65 -18.09 -6.85 21.67
CA PRO A 65 -19.38 -6.35 21.23
C PRO A 65 -19.42 -6.16 19.71
N VAL A 66 -20.48 -6.67 19.08
CA VAL A 66 -20.79 -6.42 17.67
C VAL A 66 -21.34 -4.99 17.56
N PRO A 67 -20.69 -4.08 16.84
CA PRO A 67 -21.17 -2.72 16.72
C PRO A 67 -22.55 -2.67 16.04
N THR A 68 -23.36 -1.66 16.37
CA THR A 68 -24.57 -1.35 15.60
C THR A 68 -24.22 -1.08 14.14
N ARG A 69 -25.15 -1.21 13.18
CA ARG A 69 -24.87 -1.00 11.75
C ARG A 69 -24.17 0.33 11.44
N GLU A 70 -24.50 1.38 12.18
CA GLU A 70 -23.89 2.70 12.01
C GLU A 70 -22.53 2.80 12.73
N GLY A 71 -22.38 2.18 13.90
CA GLY A 71 -21.10 2.08 14.61
C GLY A 71 -20.09 1.17 13.88
N ALA A 72 -20.57 0.15 13.18
CA ALA A 72 -19.74 -0.85 12.51
C ALA A 72 -18.85 -0.22 11.45
N ARG A 73 -19.35 0.76 10.69
CA ARG A 73 -18.55 1.44 9.66
C ARG A 73 -17.42 2.26 10.27
N ARG A 74 -17.74 3.10 11.26
CA ARG A 74 -16.76 3.94 11.97
C ARG A 74 -15.67 3.09 12.62
N VAL A 75 -16.08 2.02 13.29
CA VAL A 75 -15.16 1.05 13.88
C VAL A 75 -14.31 0.38 12.80
N SER A 76 -14.88 0.02 11.65
CA SER A 76 -14.13 -0.58 10.53
C SER A 76 -13.06 0.36 9.98
N PHE A 77 -13.35 1.65 9.77
CA PHE A 77 -12.35 2.61 9.29
C PHE A 77 -11.19 2.72 10.27
N ILE A 78 -11.50 2.86 11.58
CA ILE A 78 -10.49 2.93 12.65
C ILE A 78 -9.64 1.66 12.67
N LEU A 79 -10.26 0.50 12.60
CA LEU A 79 -9.55 -0.78 12.63
C LEU A 79 -8.67 -0.99 11.42
N ILE A 80 -9.13 -0.60 10.22
CA ILE A 80 -8.33 -0.67 9.00
C ILE A 80 -7.05 0.15 9.20
N GLY A 81 -7.16 1.44 9.56
CA GLY A 81 -5.97 2.26 9.73
C GLY A 81 -5.07 1.82 10.88
N VAL A 82 -5.64 1.47 12.04
CA VAL A 82 -4.86 0.99 13.18
C VAL A 82 -4.12 -0.30 12.84
N PHE A 83 -4.76 -1.25 12.17
CA PHE A 83 -4.08 -2.49 11.77
C PHE A 83 -3.05 -2.26 10.68
N THR A 84 -3.30 -1.39 9.70
CA THR A 84 -2.29 -1.05 8.70
C THR A 84 -1.03 -0.48 9.38
N GLY A 85 -1.19 0.57 10.21
CA GLY A 85 -0.07 1.18 10.91
C GLY A 85 0.66 0.23 11.88
N LEU A 86 -0.08 -0.60 12.64
CA LEU A 86 0.51 -1.53 13.62
C LEU A 86 1.14 -2.78 13.00
N THR A 87 0.85 -3.09 11.74
CA THR A 87 1.45 -4.25 11.06
C THR A 87 2.60 -3.83 10.16
N LEU A 88 2.38 -2.84 9.31
CA LEU A 88 3.33 -2.44 8.28
C LEU A 88 4.55 -1.73 8.84
N GLU A 89 4.36 -0.74 9.71
CA GLU A 89 5.47 0.08 10.22
C GLU A 89 6.42 -0.71 11.14
N PRO A 90 5.95 -1.55 12.09
CA PRO A 90 6.85 -2.37 12.90
C PRO A 90 7.61 -3.40 12.06
N LEU A 91 6.97 -3.98 11.05
CA LEU A 91 7.63 -4.93 10.16
C LEU A 91 8.67 -4.23 9.28
N ARG A 92 8.38 -3.02 8.80
CA ARG A 92 9.35 -2.19 8.09
C ARG A 92 10.55 -1.83 8.97
N TRP A 93 10.31 -1.47 10.22
CA TRP A 93 11.37 -1.25 11.20
C TRP A 93 12.21 -2.50 11.39
N PHE A 94 11.59 -3.67 11.55
CA PHE A 94 12.28 -4.94 11.68
C PHE A 94 13.15 -5.26 10.47
N VAL A 95 12.62 -5.09 9.26
CA VAL A 95 13.35 -5.29 8.00
C VAL A 95 14.56 -4.35 7.92
N LEU A 96 14.35 -3.05 8.17
CA LEU A 96 15.40 -2.04 8.09
C LEU A 96 16.49 -2.20 9.17
N SER A 97 16.09 -2.62 10.37
CA SER A 97 17.01 -2.81 11.48
C SER A 97 17.84 -4.08 11.34
N ARG A 98 17.24 -5.19 10.88
CA ARG A 98 17.84 -6.53 10.92
C ARG A 98 18.39 -7.05 9.59
N TYR A 99 17.75 -6.73 8.46
CA TYR A 99 18.11 -7.27 7.14
C TYR A 99 18.86 -6.27 6.26
N THR A 100 18.82 -4.97 6.60
CA THR A 100 19.59 -3.95 5.89
C THR A 100 20.57 -3.18 6.80
N PRO A 101 21.30 -3.84 7.74
CA PRO A 101 22.16 -3.11 8.69
C PRO A 101 23.30 -2.35 8.02
N GLY A 102 23.80 -2.82 6.87
CA GLY A 102 24.77 -2.09 6.06
C GLY A 102 24.17 -0.90 5.33
N TYR A 103 22.91 -0.98 4.90
CA TYR A 103 22.28 0.01 4.03
C TYR A 103 21.37 0.98 4.78
N ARG A 104 21.94 1.79 5.67
CA ARG A 104 21.21 2.78 6.48
C ARG A 104 21.35 4.21 5.95
N SER A 105 21.16 4.38 4.65
CA SER A 105 21.18 5.70 4.00
C SER A 105 19.77 6.17 3.63
N GLN A 106 19.62 7.47 3.37
CA GLN A 106 18.36 8.02 2.88
C GLN A 106 17.94 7.37 1.55
N ARG A 107 18.88 7.15 0.63
CA ARG A 107 18.59 6.49 -0.65
C ARG A 107 18.13 5.04 -0.48
N ALA A 108 18.67 4.31 0.51
CA ALA A 108 18.19 2.98 0.83
C ALA A 108 16.75 3.00 1.33
N ALA A 109 16.38 3.98 2.17
CA ALA A 109 14.99 4.16 2.61
C ALA A 109 14.04 4.45 1.45
N LEU A 110 14.44 5.31 0.51
CA LEU A 110 13.65 5.58 -0.70
C LEU A 110 13.40 4.31 -1.51
N LEU A 111 14.41 3.45 -1.64
CA LEU A 111 14.30 2.22 -2.43
C LEU A 111 13.44 1.15 -1.73
N VAL A 112 13.58 0.99 -0.42
CA VAL A 112 12.73 0.10 0.39
C VAL A 112 11.28 0.58 0.34
N GLY A 113 11.04 1.88 0.49
CA GLY A 113 9.70 2.45 0.43
C GLY A 113 9.07 2.33 -0.96
N ALA A 114 9.85 2.50 -2.02
CA ALA A 114 9.40 2.22 -3.39
C ALA A 114 8.99 0.75 -3.56
N GLY A 115 9.68 -0.17 -2.89
CA GLY A 115 9.31 -1.59 -2.85
C GLY A 115 7.97 -1.85 -2.17
N ALA A 116 7.74 -1.25 -1.00
CA ALA A 116 6.48 -1.39 -0.28
C ALA A 116 5.30 -0.83 -1.11
N GLY A 117 5.43 0.40 -1.61
CA GLY A 117 4.39 1.00 -2.46
C GLY A 117 4.21 0.31 -3.81
N ALA A 118 5.26 -0.30 -4.38
CA ALA A 118 5.12 -1.14 -5.57
C ALA A 118 4.25 -2.37 -5.28
N MET A 119 4.46 -3.03 -4.14
CA MET A 119 3.69 -4.22 -3.78
C MET A 119 2.23 -3.89 -3.49
N GLU A 120 1.98 -2.78 -2.80
CA GLU A 120 0.63 -2.23 -2.62
C GLU A 120 -0.07 -2.02 -3.97
N GLY A 121 0.60 -1.31 -4.90
CA GLY A 121 0.11 -1.10 -6.26
C GLY A 121 -0.14 -2.42 -7.00
N ILE A 122 0.78 -3.39 -6.90
CA ILE A 122 0.62 -4.70 -7.57
C ILE A 122 -0.59 -5.46 -7.03
N LEU A 123 -0.81 -5.49 -5.72
CA LEU A 123 -1.96 -6.19 -5.13
C LEU A 123 -3.28 -5.52 -5.51
N MET A 124 -3.36 -4.18 -5.45
CA MET A 124 -4.53 -3.44 -5.90
C MET A 124 -4.79 -3.62 -7.40
N GLY A 125 -3.74 -3.52 -8.22
CA GLY A 125 -3.80 -3.74 -9.66
C GLY A 125 -4.25 -5.16 -10.02
N ALA A 126 -3.87 -6.17 -9.25
CA ALA A 126 -4.36 -7.54 -9.44
C ALA A 126 -5.86 -7.65 -9.16
N VAL A 127 -6.38 -6.98 -8.12
CA VAL A 127 -7.83 -6.95 -7.83
C VAL A 127 -8.59 -6.26 -8.97
N VAL A 128 -8.10 -5.11 -9.46
CA VAL A 128 -8.70 -4.39 -10.58
C VAL A 128 -8.65 -5.23 -11.87
N LEU A 129 -7.55 -5.93 -12.12
CA LEU A 129 -7.40 -6.82 -13.27
C LEU A 129 -8.39 -7.98 -13.22
N ILE A 130 -8.57 -8.63 -12.06
CA ILE A 130 -9.58 -9.67 -11.88
C ILE A 130 -10.97 -9.11 -12.21
N MET A 131 -11.29 -7.91 -11.70
CA MET A 131 -12.58 -7.29 -11.96
C MET A 131 -12.77 -6.93 -13.45
N LEU A 132 -11.73 -6.45 -14.13
CA LEU A 132 -11.75 -6.19 -15.57
C LEU A 132 -11.99 -7.48 -16.36
N VAL A 133 -11.30 -8.56 -16.03
CA VAL A 133 -11.51 -9.86 -16.69
C VAL A 133 -12.94 -10.35 -16.47
N LEU A 134 -13.46 -10.30 -15.24
CA LEU A 134 -14.84 -10.67 -14.95
C LEU A 134 -15.84 -9.82 -15.74
N ALA A 135 -15.61 -8.50 -15.81
CA ALA A 135 -16.47 -7.59 -16.55
C ALA A 135 -16.47 -7.84 -18.06
N LEU A 136 -15.33 -8.22 -18.64
CA LEU A 136 -15.21 -8.56 -20.06
C LEU A 136 -15.81 -9.93 -20.38
N VAL A 137 -15.54 -10.95 -19.55
CA VAL A 137 -16.01 -12.33 -19.77
C VAL A 137 -17.52 -12.44 -19.60
N PHE A 138 -18.10 -11.74 -18.63
CA PHE A 138 -19.52 -11.85 -18.29
C PHE A 138 -20.37 -10.66 -18.78
N HIS A 139 -19.88 -9.87 -19.73
CA HIS A 139 -20.65 -8.76 -20.28
C HIS A 139 -21.85 -9.27 -21.09
N GLY A 140 -23.07 -8.85 -20.72
CA GLY A 140 -24.29 -9.25 -21.42
C GLY A 140 -24.71 -10.71 -21.18
N GLU A 141 -24.02 -11.42 -20.29
CA GLU A 141 -24.33 -12.80 -19.93
C GLU A 141 -25.57 -12.87 -19.02
N THR A 142 -26.34 -13.96 -19.15
CA THR A 142 -27.54 -14.21 -18.34
C THR A 142 -27.19 -14.98 -17.06
N LEU A 143 -28.13 -15.06 -16.10
CA LEU A 143 -27.94 -15.89 -14.91
C LEU A 143 -27.75 -17.37 -15.26
N ASP A 144 -28.34 -17.84 -16.36
CA ASP A 144 -28.21 -19.22 -16.83
C ASP A 144 -26.80 -19.51 -17.34
N SER A 145 -26.16 -18.56 -18.05
CA SER A 145 -24.78 -18.72 -18.52
C SER A 145 -23.75 -18.56 -17.40
N LEU A 146 -24.00 -17.71 -16.41
CA LEU A 146 -23.21 -17.68 -15.17
C LEU A 146 -23.30 -19.01 -14.42
N THR A 147 -24.48 -19.62 -14.37
CA THR A 147 -24.70 -20.93 -13.75
C THR A 147 -23.97 -22.03 -14.52
N ALA A 148 -23.99 -21.98 -15.86
CA ALA A 148 -23.22 -22.89 -16.71
C ALA A 148 -21.70 -22.74 -16.54
N ALA A 149 -21.21 -21.54 -16.19
CA ALA A 149 -19.81 -21.29 -15.83
C ALA A 149 -19.43 -21.74 -14.39
N GLY A 150 -20.34 -22.43 -13.69
CA GLY A 150 -20.11 -22.96 -12.34
C GLY A 150 -20.41 -21.97 -11.21
N LEU A 151 -20.93 -20.77 -11.51
CA LEU A 151 -21.38 -19.82 -10.49
C LEU A 151 -22.87 -20.04 -10.20
N SER A 152 -23.22 -20.65 -9.07
CA SER A 152 -24.63 -20.90 -8.73
C SER A 152 -25.14 -19.99 -7.60
N GLY A 153 -26.44 -19.71 -7.61
CA GLY A 153 -27.15 -19.04 -6.52
C GLY A 153 -26.62 -17.63 -6.20
N ARG A 154 -26.26 -17.39 -4.94
CA ARG A 154 -25.83 -16.05 -4.47
C ARG A 154 -24.53 -15.57 -5.09
N ALA A 155 -23.65 -16.46 -5.54
CA ALA A 155 -22.38 -16.10 -6.16
C ALA A 155 -22.62 -15.48 -7.55
N ALA A 156 -23.46 -16.10 -8.37
CA ALA A 156 -23.87 -15.59 -9.68
C ALA A 156 -24.45 -14.18 -9.59
N ILE A 157 -25.37 -13.96 -8.63
CA ILE A 157 -26.01 -12.67 -8.40
C ILE A 157 -24.96 -11.60 -8.02
N LYS A 158 -24.04 -11.92 -7.10
CA LYS A 158 -22.98 -10.97 -6.69
C LYS A 158 -22.05 -10.62 -7.84
N VAL A 159 -21.65 -11.60 -8.64
CA VAL A 159 -20.78 -11.37 -9.82
C VAL A 159 -21.53 -10.54 -10.85
N GLY A 160 -22.75 -10.90 -11.22
CA GLY A 160 -23.58 -10.15 -12.16
C GLY A 160 -23.79 -8.69 -11.74
N LEU A 161 -24.13 -8.44 -10.48
CA LEU A 161 -24.28 -7.07 -9.95
C LEU A 161 -22.98 -6.26 -10.03
N ARG A 162 -21.83 -6.89 -9.75
CA ARG A 162 -20.53 -6.22 -9.88
C ARG A 162 -20.19 -5.91 -11.33
N VAL A 163 -20.49 -6.82 -12.25
CA VAL A 163 -20.25 -6.62 -13.69
C VAL A 163 -21.09 -5.46 -14.21
N VAL A 164 -22.38 -5.40 -13.87
CA VAL A 164 -23.26 -4.28 -14.24
C VAL A 164 -22.73 -2.96 -13.65
N ALA A 165 -22.44 -2.93 -12.34
CA ALA A 165 -21.90 -1.74 -11.68
C ALA A 165 -20.55 -1.28 -12.27
N TRP A 166 -19.72 -2.22 -12.75
CA TRP A 166 -18.47 -1.88 -13.42
C TRP A 166 -18.73 -1.19 -14.77
N TRP A 167 -19.63 -1.72 -15.59
CA TRP A 167 -19.97 -1.10 -16.88
C TRP A 167 -20.68 0.25 -16.74
N ASP A 168 -21.39 0.47 -15.63
CA ASP A 168 -22.02 1.75 -15.28
C ASP A 168 -21.04 2.76 -14.66
N SER A 169 -19.79 2.35 -14.38
CA SER A 169 -18.80 3.21 -13.75
C SER A 169 -18.22 4.25 -14.71
N SER A 170 -17.79 5.37 -14.14
CA SER A 170 -17.14 6.44 -14.89
C SER A 170 -15.67 6.10 -15.20
N PRO A 171 -15.18 6.28 -16.44
CA PRO A 171 -13.76 6.19 -16.76
C PRO A 171 -12.88 7.13 -15.92
N LEU A 172 -13.44 8.23 -15.41
CA LEU A 172 -12.73 9.14 -14.51
C LEU A 172 -12.34 8.45 -13.19
N GLY A 173 -13.16 7.52 -12.68
CA GLY A 173 -12.88 6.77 -11.46
C GLY A 173 -11.57 5.98 -11.58
N ALA A 174 -11.34 5.31 -12.72
CA ALA A 174 -10.10 4.59 -12.99
C ALA A 174 -8.87 5.52 -13.03
N ILE A 175 -9.02 6.75 -13.58
CA ILE A 175 -7.94 7.75 -13.61
C ILE A 175 -7.63 8.23 -12.19
N LEU A 176 -8.65 8.49 -11.37
CA LEU A 176 -8.48 8.91 -9.97
C LEU A 176 -7.84 7.80 -9.14
N ALA A 177 -8.23 6.54 -9.33
CA ALA A 177 -7.62 5.38 -8.68
C ALA A 177 -6.14 5.20 -9.07
N ALA A 178 -5.80 5.42 -10.35
CA ALA A 178 -4.42 5.43 -10.81
C ALA A 178 -3.59 6.54 -10.13
N ALA A 179 -4.17 7.73 -10.00
CA ALA A 179 -3.54 8.85 -9.30
C ALA A 179 -3.39 8.55 -7.80
N GLU A 180 -4.40 7.96 -7.16
CA GLU A 180 -4.34 7.52 -5.76
C GLU A 180 -3.20 6.53 -5.53
N ALA A 181 -3.00 5.55 -6.42
CA ALA A 181 -1.89 4.61 -6.32
C ALA A 181 -0.52 5.31 -6.32
N LEU A 182 -0.35 6.38 -7.09
CA LEU A 182 0.88 7.18 -7.08
C LEU A 182 1.06 7.96 -5.78
N VAL A 183 -0.03 8.49 -5.21
CA VAL A 183 0.01 9.18 -3.93
C VAL A 183 0.36 8.21 -2.81
N ARG A 184 -0.26 7.03 -2.77
CA ARG A 184 0.04 5.96 -1.82
C ARG A 184 1.48 5.48 -1.95
N LEU A 185 2.00 5.28 -3.16
CA LEU A 185 3.41 4.99 -3.39
C LEU A 185 4.33 6.06 -2.77
N ALA A 186 4.04 7.34 -2.98
CA ALA A 186 4.82 8.42 -2.37
C ALA A 186 4.72 8.41 -0.84
N PHE A 187 3.53 8.14 -0.29
CA PHE A 187 3.29 8.03 1.13
C PHE A 187 4.10 6.89 1.77
N GLN A 188 4.11 5.70 1.17
CA GLN A 188 4.93 4.57 1.63
C GLN A 188 6.43 4.90 1.64
N VAL A 189 6.89 5.65 0.64
CA VAL A 189 8.27 6.16 0.59
C VAL A 189 8.55 7.12 1.74
N GLY A 190 7.62 8.03 2.03
CA GLY A 190 7.70 8.97 3.15
C GLY A 190 7.78 8.26 4.51
N CYS A 191 6.85 7.36 4.81
CA CYS A 191 6.86 6.58 6.05
C CYS A 191 8.17 5.79 6.21
N THR A 192 8.66 5.18 5.13
CA THR A 192 9.94 4.46 5.16
C THR A 192 11.13 5.36 5.52
N CYS A 193 11.13 6.61 5.05
CA CYS A 193 12.17 7.59 5.44
C CYS A 193 12.13 7.89 6.94
N VAL A 194 10.93 8.06 7.51
CA VAL A 194 10.74 8.30 8.94
C VAL A 194 11.19 7.11 9.78
N VAL A 195 10.80 5.89 9.39
CA VAL A 195 11.24 4.66 10.06
C VAL A 195 12.76 4.51 9.99
N MET A 196 13.39 4.83 8.86
CA MET A 196 14.86 4.80 8.72
C MET A 196 15.55 5.76 9.70
N VAL A 197 15.01 6.96 9.92
CA VAL A 197 15.54 7.89 10.94
C VAL A 197 15.53 7.22 12.31
N GLY A 198 14.41 6.60 12.67
CA GLY A 198 14.27 5.87 13.92
C GLY A 198 15.28 4.73 14.08
N VAL A 199 15.46 3.91 13.05
CA VAL A 199 16.42 2.79 13.05
C VAL A 199 17.86 3.28 13.22
N ARG A 200 18.25 4.36 12.53
CA ARG A 200 19.61 4.93 12.63
C ARG A 200 19.88 5.49 14.01
N ARG A 201 18.94 6.25 14.56
CA ARG A 201 19.08 6.94 15.84
C ARG A 201 18.69 6.08 17.04
N ARG A 202 18.26 4.83 16.82
CA ARG A 202 17.70 3.92 17.84
C ARG A 202 16.61 4.58 18.70
N ALA A 203 15.78 5.40 18.05
CA ALA A 203 14.77 6.21 18.71
C ALA A 203 13.37 5.72 18.29
N PRO A 204 12.71 4.86 19.09
CA PRO A 204 11.43 4.25 18.72
C PRO A 204 10.27 5.26 18.62
N GLY A 205 10.43 6.48 19.12
CA GLY A 205 9.45 7.55 18.91
C GLY A 205 9.18 7.85 17.43
N TRP A 206 10.15 7.62 16.55
CA TRP A 206 9.97 7.72 15.10
C TRP A 206 9.12 6.58 14.51
N LEU A 207 9.20 5.38 15.09
CA LEU A 207 8.29 4.29 14.73
C LEU A 207 6.86 4.64 15.12
N LEU A 208 6.66 5.15 16.34
CA LEU A 208 5.34 5.59 16.78
C LEU A 208 4.78 6.70 15.87
N LEU A 209 5.60 7.66 15.47
CA LEU A 209 5.20 8.70 14.51
C LEU A 209 4.75 8.09 13.19
N ALA A 210 5.49 7.13 12.62
CA ALA A 210 5.12 6.45 11.39
C ALA A 210 3.79 5.69 11.55
N VAL A 211 3.65 4.90 12.62
CA VAL A 211 2.43 4.13 12.94
C VAL A 211 1.21 5.05 13.02
N LEU A 212 1.31 6.15 13.77
CA LEU A 212 0.20 7.08 13.96
C LEU A 212 -0.15 7.82 12.67
N THR A 213 0.86 8.22 11.89
CA THR A 213 0.64 8.93 10.62
C THR A 213 -0.02 8.03 9.59
N ASP A 214 0.49 6.80 9.44
CA ASP A 214 -0.05 5.78 8.54
C ASP A 214 -1.49 5.41 8.94
N ALA A 215 -1.72 5.12 10.21
CA ALA A 215 -3.05 4.82 10.72
C ALA A 215 -4.03 5.97 10.48
N ALA A 216 -3.66 7.22 10.78
CA ALA A 216 -4.54 8.37 10.56
C ALA A 216 -4.86 8.58 9.07
N TYR A 217 -3.87 8.40 8.20
CA TYR A 217 -4.04 8.52 6.75
C TYR A 217 -4.99 7.44 6.20
N GLU A 218 -4.81 6.19 6.61
CA GLU A 218 -5.67 5.09 6.19
C GLU A 218 -7.09 5.18 6.75
N VAL A 219 -7.28 5.66 7.98
CA VAL A 219 -8.61 5.99 8.51
C VAL A 219 -9.29 7.05 7.63
N ALA A 220 -8.57 8.11 7.28
CA ALA A 220 -9.10 9.20 6.47
C ALA A 220 -9.50 8.72 5.06
N ASN A 221 -8.64 7.92 4.42
CA ASN A 221 -8.91 7.35 3.10
C ASN A 221 -10.08 6.37 3.11
N ALA A 222 -10.14 5.48 4.11
CA ALA A 222 -11.24 4.53 4.26
C ALA A 222 -12.59 5.23 4.48
N TRP A 223 -12.61 6.27 5.30
CA TRP A 223 -13.80 7.11 5.48
C TRP A 223 -14.18 7.84 4.20
N ALA A 224 -13.22 8.49 3.53
CA ALA A 224 -13.46 9.26 2.32
C ALA A 224 -13.98 8.41 1.15
N SER A 225 -13.58 7.14 1.09
CA SER A 225 -14.01 6.18 0.07
C SER A 225 -15.37 5.55 0.36
N ASP A 226 -15.90 5.68 1.58
CA ASP A 226 -17.21 5.12 1.92
C ASP A 226 -18.35 6.05 1.48
N PRO A 227 -19.44 5.51 0.89
CA PRO A 227 -20.58 6.32 0.46
C PRO A 227 -21.25 7.14 1.58
N SER A 228 -21.11 6.74 2.85
CA SER A 228 -21.66 7.50 3.98
C SER A 228 -20.92 8.80 4.30
N SER A 229 -19.73 9.02 3.73
CA SER A 229 -19.03 10.30 3.83
C SER A 229 -19.79 11.44 3.12
N GLY A 230 -20.62 11.09 2.12
CA GLY A 230 -21.29 12.08 1.26
C GLY A 230 -20.34 12.84 0.34
N LEU A 231 -19.06 12.45 0.27
CA LEU A 231 -18.07 13.06 -0.61
C LEU A 231 -18.29 12.57 -2.04
N GLY A 232 -18.18 13.48 -3.01
CA GLY A 232 -18.03 13.11 -4.42
C GLY A 232 -16.60 12.68 -4.73
N ASP A 233 -16.39 12.00 -5.86
CA ASP A 233 -15.11 11.40 -6.26
C ASP A 233 -13.90 12.34 -6.12
N TRP A 234 -14.05 13.61 -6.53
CA TRP A 234 -12.97 14.61 -6.41
C TRP A 234 -12.65 15.01 -4.98
N ALA A 235 -13.66 15.06 -4.11
CA ALA A 235 -13.45 15.38 -2.70
C ALA A 235 -12.81 14.21 -1.96
N ALA A 236 -13.24 12.98 -2.28
CA ALA A 236 -12.60 11.76 -1.78
C ALA A 236 -11.14 11.68 -2.23
N PHE A 237 -10.87 11.91 -3.51
CA PHE A 237 -9.51 12.02 -4.04
C PHE A 237 -8.72 13.16 -3.38
N GLY A 238 -9.36 14.28 -3.04
CA GLY A 238 -8.75 15.38 -2.31
C GLY A 238 -8.18 14.95 -0.95
N VAL A 239 -8.88 14.05 -0.24
CA VAL A 239 -8.38 13.46 1.02
C VAL A 239 -7.16 12.59 0.74
N VAL A 240 -7.22 11.70 -0.25
CA VAL A 240 -6.08 10.88 -0.65
C VAL A 240 -4.88 11.75 -1.01
N ALA A 241 -5.09 12.81 -1.78
CA ALA A 241 -4.05 13.72 -2.27
C ALA A 241 -3.29 14.44 -1.14
N THR A 242 -3.85 14.53 0.08
CA THR A 242 -3.11 15.00 1.27
C THR A 242 -1.91 14.12 1.61
N GLY A 243 -1.88 12.88 1.11
CA GLY A 243 -0.73 12.00 1.20
C GLY A 243 0.52 12.56 0.52
N LEU A 244 0.40 13.42 -0.51
CA LEU A 244 1.55 14.03 -1.18
C LEU A 244 2.32 15.01 -0.28
N PRO A 245 1.71 16.07 0.31
CA PRO A 245 2.44 16.95 1.21
C PRO A 245 2.97 16.21 2.44
N LEU A 246 2.24 15.20 2.95
CA LEU A 246 2.73 14.34 4.03
C LEU A 246 3.98 13.55 3.60
N ALA A 247 3.92 12.88 2.44
CA ALA A 247 5.04 12.13 1.87
C ALA A 247 6.27 13.02 1.67
N PHE A 248 6.13 14.16 1.00
CA PHE A 248 7.24 15.07 0.76
C PHE A 248 7.79 15.67 2.06
N GLY A 249 6.94 16.00 3.03
CA GLY A 249 7.36 16.43 4.36
C GLY A 249 8.20 15.37 5.07
N MET A 250 7.74 14.11 5.07
CA MET A 250 8.46 12.98 5.65
C MET A 250 9.78 12.66 4.93
N ILE A 251 9.82 12.73 3.60
CA ILE A 251 11.04 12.56 2.80
C ILE A 251 12.03 13.68 3.10
N ALA A 252 11.57 14.94 3.16
CA ALA A 252 12.40 16.09 3.48
C ALA A 252 12.97 15.98 4.90
N LEU A 253 12.13 15.62 5.87
CA LEU A 253 12.55 15.36 7.25
C LEU A 253 13.60 14.24 7.32
N GLY A 254 13.34 13.11 6.67
CA GLY A 254 14.28 11.99 6.60
C GLY A 254 15.63 12.40 6.00
N ARG A 255 15.59 13.22 4.94
CA ARG A 255 16.79 13.78 4.29
C ARG A 255 17.56 14.73 5.20
N THR A 256 16.89 15.66 5.88
CA THR A 256 17.53 16.61 6.81
C THR A 256 18.21 15.86 7.95
N MET A 257 17.53 14.86 8.53
CA MET A 257 18.12 14.01 9.57
C MET A 257 19.28 13.17 9.03
N ALA A 258 19.16 12.66 7.80
CA ALA A 258 20.25 11.95 7.13
C ALA A 258 21.48 12.82 6.88
N GLN A 259 21.29 14.11 6.57
CA GLN A 259 22.39 15.07 6.42
C GLN A 259 23.13 15.29 7.73
N GLN A 260 22.38 15.49 8.82
CA GLN A 260 22.95 15.63 10.17
C GLN A 260 23.71 14.38 10.60
N ASP A 261 23.22 13.20 10.22
CA ASP A 261 23.82 11.91 10.58
C ASP A 261 24.96 11.48 9.62
N GLY A 262 25.28 12.28 8.58
CA GLY A 262 26.27 11.89 7.56
C GLY A 262 25.85 10.67 6.71
N ALA A 263 24.54 10.39 6.62
CA ALA A 263 23.96 9.18 6.05
C ALA A 263 23.02 9.46 4.86
N LEU A 264 23.31 10.52 4.09
CA LEU A 264 22.59 10.80 2.84
C LEU A 264 22.78 9.68 1.82
N GLU A 265 24.04 9.30 1.64
CA GLU A 265 24.49 8.32 0.66
C GLU A 265 25.08 7.12 1.39
N HIS A 266 25.15 5.98 0.69
CA HIS A 266 25.88 4.84 1.20
C HIS A 266 27.37 5.09 0.92
N PRO A 267 28.29 4.96 1.89
CA PRO A 267 29.71 5.06 1.59
C PRO A 267 30.06 4.05 0.50
N ALA A 268 30.82 4.47 -0.50
CA ALA A 268 31.32 3.58 -1.54
C ALA A 268 32.00 2.38 -0.86
N PRO A 269 31.80 1.14 -1.35
CA PRO A 269 32.59 0.02 -0.86
C PRO A 269 34.06 0.41 -0.99
N LEU A 270 34.81 0.34 0.10
CA LEU A 270 36.26 0.51 0.07
C LEU A 270 36.78 -0.45 -0.99
N ALA A 271 37.68 0.02 -1.86
CA ALA A 271 38.26 -0.74 -2.97
C ALA A 271 39.05 -2.02 -2.54
N GLY A 272 38.91 -2.47 -1.29
CA GLY A 272 39.56 -3.66 -0.72
C GLY A 272 38.68 -4.92 -0.66
N ASP A 273 37.35 -4.84 -0.85
CA ASP A 273 36.48 -6.03 -0.77
C ASP A 273 36.39 -6.86 -2.07
N ALA A 274 37.14 -6.48 -3.11
CA ALA A 274 37.32 -7.29 -4.32
C ALA A 274 38.33 -8.45 -4.15
N GLY A 275 38.77 -8.73 -2.93
CA GLY A 275 39.93 -9.59 -2.63
C GLY A 275 39.65 -10.84 -1.80
N ALA A 276 38.49 -11.48 -1.91
CA ALA A 276 38.32 -12.85 -1.40
C ALA A 276 38.49 -13.86 -2.55
N PRO A 277 39.63 -14.57 -2.67
CA PRO A 277 39.74 -15.67 -3.61
C PRO A 277 38.81 -16.80 -3.17
N ALA A 278 38.17 -17.43 -4.15
CA ALA A 278 37.38 -18.64 -3.94
C ALA A 278 38.23 -19.70 -3.22
N ALA A 279 37.67 -20.25 -2.15
CA ALA A 279 38.08 -21.51 -1.54
C ALA A 279 36.85 -22.40 -1.41
#